data_AF-A0AAD5U1U5-F1
#
_entry.id   AF-A0AAD5U1U5-F1
#
_cell.length_a   1.000
_cell.length_b   1.000
_cell.length_c   1.000
_cell.angle_alpha   90.00
_cell.angle_beta   90.00
_cell.angle_gamma   90.00
#
_symmetry.space_group_name_H-M   'P 1'
#
loop_
_entity.id
_entity.type
_entity.pdbx_description
1 polymer ?
#
loop_
_entity_poly.entity_id
_entity_poly.type
_entity_poly.pdbx_seq_one_letter_code
_entity_poly.pdbx_strand_id
1 'polypeptide(L)'
;MFHLTKKTFESAKSNKSLIFTPTVLHIKEEDSVKFHIRLAVSLFKKPSDGLNRSLDGKKPNPFLPFDKNLFIAENAHHNFLLNKFSISPYHVLITTKEFQSQLENPDINDFQTAWDFLSQSETDSAVLNYMCFYNCG
;
A
#
# COMPACT_ATOMS: atom_id res chain seq x y z
N MET A 1 -3.98 -12.37 -9.45
CA MET A 1 -4.16 -11.15 -8.65
C MET A 1 -3.62 -9.86 -9.27
N PHE A 2 -2.54 -9.90 -10.05
CA PHE A 2 -1.91 -8.68 -10.59
C PHE A 2 -2.84 -7.93 -11.56
N HIS A 3 -3.55 -8.64 -12.43
CA HIS A 3 -4.46 -8.01 -13.40
C HIS A 3 -5.52 -7.15 -12.71
N LEU A 4 -6.11 -7.67 -11.61
CA LEU A 4 -7.11 -6.96 -10.83
C LEU A 4 -6.51 -5.72 -10.16
N THR A 5 -5.33 -5.87 -9.52
CA THR A 5 -4.59 -4.76 -8.92
C THR A 5 -4.30 -3.66 -9.94
N LYS A 6 -3.82 -4.02 -11.13
CA LYS A 6 -3.54 -3.07 -12.21
C LYS A 6 -4.80 -2.35 -12.67
N LYS A 7 -5.90 -3.09 -12.90
CA LYS A 7 -7.19 -2.52 -13.31
C LYS A 7 -7.74 -1.54 -12.26
N THR A 8 -7.72 -1.92 -10.98
CA THR A 8 -8.16 -1.05 -9.88
C THR A 8 -7.25 0.18 -9.79
N PHE A 9 -5.94 0.04 -9.97
CA PHE A 9 -5.00 1.16 -9.91
C PHE A 9 -5.25 2.20 -11.01
N GLU A 10 -5.43 1.78 -12.26
CA GLU A 10 -5.71 2.72 -13.35
C GLU A 10 -7.06 3.42 -13.17
N SER A 11 -8.09 2.68 -12.72
CA SER A 11 -9.39 3.25 -12.39
C SER A 11 -9.30 4.28 -11.27
N ALA A 12 -8.72 3.90 -10.13
CA ALA A 12 -8.57 4.77 -8.95
C ALA A 12 -7.71 6.01 -9.23
N LYS A 13 -6.70 5.89 -10.09
CA LYS A 13 -5.89 7.02 -10.53
C LYS A 13 -6.71 7.97 -11.43
N SER A 14 -7.49 7.43 -12.38
CA SER A 14 -8.32 8.21 -13.29
C SER A 14 -9.42 9.00 -12.58
N ASN A 15 -10.06 8.38 -11.58
CA ASN A 15 -11.13 8.99 -10.78
C ASN A 15 -10.63 9.80 -9.57
N LYS A 16 -9.29 9.94 -9.43
CA LYS A 16 -8.61 10.69 -8.38
C LYS A 16 -8.81 10.18 -6.95
N SER A 17 -9.33 8.96 -6.78
CA SER A 17 -9.39 8.29 -5.48
C SER A 17 -8.00 7.87 -4.99
N LEU A 18 -7.09 7.57 -5.94
CA LEU A 18 -5.67 7.33 -5.71
C LEU A 18 -4.83 8.52 -6.22
N ILE A 19 -3.92 8.99 -5.38
CA ILE A 19 -2.94 10.03 -5.67
C ILE A 19 -1.58 9.34 -5.87
N PHE A 20 -1.18 9.21 -7.14
CA PHE A 20 0.12 8.66 -7.48
C PHE A 20 1.18 9.77 -7.51
N THR A 21 2.23 9.62 -6.70
CA THR A 21 3.34 10.57 -6.64
C THR A 21 4.50 10.10 -7.53
N PRO A 22 4.80 10.81 -8.64
CA PRO A 22 5.94 10.47 -9.47
C PRO A 22 7.26 10.68 -8.70
N THR A 23 8.22 9.81 -8.95
CA THR A 23 9.56 9.89 -8.35
C THR A 23 10.65 9.74 -9.39
N VAL A 24 11.81 10.31 -9.09
CA VAL A 24 13.05 10.04 -9.84
C VAL A 24 13.84 8.99 -9.06
N LEU A 25 14.15 7.86 -9.70
CA LEU A 25 14.98 6.82 -9.11
C LEU A 25 16.46 7.13 -9.36
N HIS A 26 17.25 7.13 -8.30
CA HIS A 26 18.70 7.16 -8.34
C HIS A 26 19.22 5.88 -7.69
N ILE A 27 20.09 5.16 -8.40
CA ILE A 27 20.72 3.95 -7.88
C ILE A 27 22.14 4.33 -7.47
N LYS A 28 22.44 4.12 -6.19
CA LYS A 28 23.80 4.29 -5.63
C LYS A 28 24.31 2.94 -5.18
N GLU A 29 25.56 2.63 -5.48
CA GLU A 29 26.23 1.43 -4.98
C GLU A 29 27.34 1.84 -4.00
N GLU A 30 27.36 1.21 -2.83
CA GLU A 30 28.33 1.47 -1.76
C GLU A 30 28.51 0.17 -0.98
N ASP A 31 29.76 -0.22 -0.72
CA ASP A 31 30.11 -1.49 -0.04
C ASP A 31 29.38 -2.73 -0.60
N SER A 32 29.28 -2.83 -1.94
CA SER A 32 28.57 -3.89 -2.66
C SER A 32 27.06 -3.97 -2.39
N VAL A 33 26.48 -2.95 -1.75
CA VAL A 33 25.03 -2.80 -1.55
C VAL A 33 24.47 -1.80 -2.56
N LYS A 34 23.42 -2.20 -3.28
CA LYS A 34 22.69 -1.32 -4.20
C LYS A 34 21.52 -0.65 -3.47
N PHE A 35 21.59 0.67 -3.36
CA PHE A 35 20.57 1.53 -2.80
C PHE A 35 19.67 2.10 -3.89
N HIS A 36 18.36 1.88 -3.75
CA HIS A 36 17.35 2.51 -4.59
C HIS A 36 16.80 3.76 -3.90
N ILE A 37 17.28 4.93 -4.30
CA ILE A 37 16.90 6.22 -3.72
C ILE A 37 15.82 6.85 -4.60
N ARG A 38 14.62 7.04 -4.07
CA ARG A 38 13.50 7.67 -4.79
C ARG A 38 13.26 9.09 -4.31
N LEU A 39 13.49 10.07 -5.17
CA LEU A 39 13.21 11.48 -4.88
C LEU A 39 11.75 11.82 -5.26
N ALA A 40 10.96 12.20 -4.25
CA ALA A 40 9.56 12.60 -4.39
C ALA A 40 9.37 14.08 -4.03
N VAL A 41 9.65 14.99 -4.97
CA VAL A 41 9.68 16.45 -4.72
C VAL A 41 8.35 16.98 -4.18
N SER A 42 7.21 16.43 -4.60
CA SER A 42 5.88 16.86 -4.15
C SER A 42 5.63 16.60 -2.66
N LEU A 43 6.32 15.63 -2.05
CA LEU A 43 6.18 15.33 -0.61
C LEU A 43 6.80 16.42 0.27
N PHE A 44 7.66 17.27 -0.28
CA PHE A 44 8.18 18.44 0.44
C PHE A 44 7.08 19.48 0.69
N LYS A 45 6.06 19.54 -0.17
CA LYS A 45 4.92 20.46 -0.07
C LYS A 45 3.74 19.84 0.68
N LYS A 46 3.99 19.13 1.79
CA LYS A 46 2.88 18.67 2.63
C LYS A 46 2.09 19.90 3.11
N PRO A 47 0.76 19.96 2.92
CA PRO A 47 -0.03 20.98 3.58
C PRO A 47 0.19 20.84 5.09
N SER A 48 0.72 21.90 5.70
CA SER A 48 0.80 22.07 7.16
C SER A 48 -0.59 22.20 7.79
N ASP A 49 -1.58 22.52 6.97
CA ASP A 49 -2.96 22.77 7.38
C ASP A 49 -3.84 21.61 6.91
N GLY A 50 -4.34 20.80 7.85
CA GLY A 50 -5.45 19.89 7.53
C GLY A 50 -5.43 18.48 8.12
N LEU A 51 -4.51 18.13 9.05
CA LEU A 51 -4.98 17.31 10.15
C LEU A 51 -5.88 18.21 10.99
N ASN A 52 -7.13 18.40 10.55
CA ASN A 52 -8.23 18.70 11.43
C ASN A 52 -8.22 17.57 12.46
N ARG A 53 -7.43 17.77 13.52
CA ARG A 53 -7.60 17.07 14.78
C ARG A 53 -9.05 17.31 15.09
N SER A 54 -9.87 16.28 14.95
CA SER A 54 -11.22 16.33 15.51
C SER A 54 -11.04 16.82 16.95
N LEU A 55 -11.91 17.74 17.37
CA LEU A 55 -11.91 18.25 18.74
C LEU A 55 -12.09 17.10 19.77
N ASP A 56 -12.43 15.90 19.27
CA ASP A 56 -12.65 14.65 19.99
C ASP A 56 -11.42 13.73 20.04
N GLY A 57 -10.27 14.12 19.46
CA GLY A 57 -8.98 13.41 19.59
C GLY A 57 -8.85 12.08 18.83
N LYS A 58 -9.94 11.51 18.29
CA LYS A 58 -9.91 10.27 17.50
C LYS A 58 -9.68 10.58 16.02
N LYS A 59 -8.50 10.22 15.51
CA LYS A 59 -8.28 10.15 14.06
C LYS A 59 -9.16 9.02 13.50
N PRO A 60 -9.94 9.26 12.43
CA PRO A 60 -10.71 8.19 11.80
C PRO A 60 -9.76 7.12 11.28
N ASN A 61 -10.11 5.84 11.50
CA ASN A 61 -9.33 4.72 11.00
C ASN A 61 -9.33 4.77 9.46
N PRO A 62 -8.17 4.96 8.79
CA PRO A 62 -8.13 5.08 7.33
C PRO A 62 -8.54 3.79 6.61
N PHE A 63 -8.60 2.66 7.32
CA PHE A 63 -9.01 1.37 6.80
C PHE A 63 -10.51 1.10 6.95
N LEU A 64 -11.26 1.90 7.73
CA LEU A 64 -12.69 1.68 7.98
C LEU A 64 -13.50 3.00 8.09
N PRO A 65 -14.57 3.19 7.28
CA PRO A 65 -14.83 2.46 6.04
C PRO A 65 -13.75 2.81 5.00
N PHE A 66 -13.19 1.80 4.33
CA PHE A 66 -12.25 2.04 3.23
C PHE A 66 -12.97 2.58 1.98
N ASP A 67 -12.23 3.31 1.14
CA ASP A 67 -12.71 3.79 -0.15
C ASP A 67 -12.89 2.60 -1.12
N LYS A 68 -14.12 2.39 -1.59
CA LYS A 68 -14.46 1.30 -2.52
C LYS A 68 -13.71 1.38 -3.85
N ASN A 69 -13.26 2.57 -4.25
CA ASN A 69 -12.43 2.72 -5.45
C ASN A 69 -11.01 2.18 -5.26
N LEU A 70 -10.56 2.00 -4.02
CA LEU A 70 -9.26 1.42 -3.68
C LEU A 70 -9.33 -0.08 -3.41
N PHE A 71 -10.53 -0.67 -3.37
CA PHE A 71 -10.73 -2.09 -3.10
C PHE A 71 -10.31 -2.95 -4.30
N ILE A 72 -9.48 -3.96 -4.03
CA ILE A 72 -9.02 -4.92 -5.03
C ILE A 72 -9.82 -6.21 -4.88
N ALA A 73 -9.75 -6.84 -3.70
CA ALA A 73 -10.38 -8.11 -3.37
C ALA A 73 -10.38 -8.31 -1.84
N GLU A 74 -10.89 -9.43 -1.38
CA GLU A 74 -10.84 -9.86 0.01
C GLU A 74 -10.72 -11.38 0.13
N ASN A 75 -10.29 -11.87 1.29
CA ASN A 75 -10.41 -13.27 1.68
C ASN A 75 -11.23 -13.37 3.00
N ALA A 76 -11.13 -14.49 3.72
CA ALA A 76 -11.86 -14.67 4.98
C ALA A 76 -11.51 -13.62 6.06
N HIS A 77 -10.26 -13.18 6.12
CA HIS A 77 -9.72 -12.38 7.24
C HIS A 77 -9.22 -11.00 6.84
N HIS A 78 -8.91 -10.79 5.56
CA HIS A 78 -8.22 -9.59 5.06
C HIS A 78 -8.91 -8.96 3.85
N ASN A 79 -8.72 -7.65 3.72
CA ASN A 79 -9.00 -6.88 2.52
C ASN A 79 -7.69 -6.50 1.84
N PHE A 80 -7.69 -6.52 0.51
CA PHE A 80 -6.61 -6.02 -0.33
C PHE A 80 -7.01 -4.64 -0.87
N LEU A 81 -6.30 -3.60 -0.45
CA LEU A 81 -6.59 -2.22 -0.78
C LEU A 81 -5.40 -1.57 -1.48
N LEU A 82 -5.62 -0.64 -2.40
CA LEU A 82 -4.54 0.21 -2.89
C LEU A 82 -4.20 1.28 -1.86
N ASN A 83 -2.90 1.57 -1.71
CA ASN A 83 -2.47 2.74 -0.96
C ASN A 83 -2.93 4.02 -1.68
N LYS A 84 -3.75 4.82 -1.00
CA LYS A 84 -4.28 6.09 -1.51
C LYS A 84 -3.19 7.07 -1.95
N PHE A 85 -2.06 7.11 -1.25
CA PHE A 85 -0.94 8.02 -1.53
C PHE A 85 0.26 7.21 -2.02
N SER A 86 0.13 6.66 -3.23
CA SER A 86 1.07 5.68 -3.75
C SER A 86 2.32 6.33 -4.34
N ILE A 87 3.50 5.91 -3.90
CA ILE A 87 4.81 6.29 -4.49
C ILE A 87 5.25 5.24 -5.52
N SER A 88 5.14 3.97 -5.15
CA SER A 88 5.36 2.84 -6.05
C SER A 88 4.06 2.51 -6.78
N PRO A 89 4.09 2.18 -8.08
CA PRO A 89 2.88 1.70 -8.75
C PRO A 89 2.41 0.41 -8.09
N TYR A 90 1.09 0.20 -8.05
CA TYR A 90 0.50 -1.04 -7.53
C TYR A 90 0.84 -1.36 -6.06
N HIS A 91 1.05 -0.34 -5.22
CA HIS A 91 1.28 -0.52 -3.78
C HIS A 91 -0.02 -0.96 -3.11
N VAL A 92 -0.05 -2.22 -2.67
CA VAL A 92 -1.18 -2.85 -1.98
C VAL A 92 -0.96 -2.88 -0.48
N LEU A 93 -2.04 -2.63 0.25
CA LEU A 93 -2.17 -2.80 1.69
C LEU A 93 -3.00 -4.07 1.93
N ILE A 94 -2.50 -4.97 2.76
CA ILE A 94 -3.24 -6.12 3.28
C ILE A 94 -3.72 -5.71 4.66
N THR A 95 -5.03 -5.53 4.81
CA THR A 95 -5.64 -5.01 6.03
C THR A 95 -6.57 -6.04 6.65
N THR A 96 -6.55 -6.20 7.96
CA THR A 96 -7.48 -7.09 8.65
C THR A 96 -8.91 -6.53 8.59
N LYS A 97 -9.90 -7.43 8.46
CA LYS A 97 -11.32 -7.04 8.48
C LYS A 97 -11.75 -6.60 9.87
N GLU A 98 -11.32 -7.36 10.88
CA GLU A 98 -11.46 -7.01 12.28
C GLU A 98 -10.26 -6.18 12.72
N PHE A 99 -10.48 -5.26 13.65
CA PHE A 99 -9.38 -4.46 14.19
C PHE A 99 -8.38 -5.37 14.92
N GLN A 100 -7.11 -5.27 14.52
CA GLN A 100 -5.96 -5.85 15.20
C GLN A 100 -4.90 -4.77 15.37
N SER A 101 -4.11 -4.85 16.45
CA SER A 101 -3.13 -3.82 16.77
C SER A 101 -1.88 -3.98 15.90
N GLN A 102 -1.32 -2.87 15.41
CA GLN A 102 -0.02 -2.90 14.69
C GLN A 102 1.17 -3.26 15.62
N LEU A 103 0.93 -3.30 16.94
CA LEU A 103 1.89 -3.78 17.95
C LEU A 103 1.91 -5.31 18.06
N GLU A 104 0.91 -5.98 17.49
CA GLU A 104 0.85 -7.45 17.48
C GLU A 104 1.73 -8.00 16.36
N ASN A 105 2.28 -9.19 16.59
CA ASN A 105 3.03 -9.87 15.54
C ASN A 105 2.06 -10.48 14.52
N PRO A 106 2.45 -10.52 13.23
CA PRO A 106 1.67 -11.22 12.22
C PRO A 106 1.47 -12.70 12.59
N ASP A 107 0.26 -13.20 12.37
CA ASP A 107 -0.11 -14.60 12.59
C ASP A 107 0.03 -15.45 11.31
N ILE A 108 -0.32 -16.72 11.40
CA ILE A 108 -0.27 -17.64 10.25
C ILE A 108 -1.18 -17.21 9.09
N ASN A 109 -2.33 -16.60 9.39
CA ASN A 109 -3.26 -16.13 8.37
C ASN A 109 -2.70 -14.91 7.64
N ASP A 110 -1.97 -14.03 8.33
CA ASP A 110 -1.27 -12.90 7.73
C ASP A 110 -0.21 -13.38 6.74
N PHE A 111 0.65 -14.31 7.18
CA PHE A 111 1.71 -14.87 6.33
C PHE A 111 1.13 -15.62 5.12
N GLN A 112 0.10 -16.46 5.33
CA GLN A 112 -0.55 -17.18 4.25
C GLN A 112 -1.19 -16.22 3.25
N THR A 113 -1.89 -15.19 3.73
CA THR A 113 -2.52 -14.17 2.88
C THR A 113 -1.49 -13.41 2.04
N ALA A 114 -0.38 -12.98 2.65
CA ALA A 114 0.69 -12.31 1.92
C ALA A 114 1.33 -13.24 0.88
N TRP A 115 1.62 -14.49 1.25
CA TRP A 115 2.21 -15.49 0.36
C TRP A 115 1.32 -15.79 -0.85
N ASP A 116 0.02 -16.03 -0.62
CA ASP A 116 -0.94 -16.33 -1.67
C ASP A 116 -1.10 -15.16 -2.64
N PHE A 117 -1.13 -13.93 -2.10
CA PHE A 117 -1.22 -12.72 -2.93
C PHE A 117 0.01 -12.57 -3.83
N LEU A 118 1.22 -12.73 -3.28
CA LEU A 118 2.48 -12.64 -4.02
C LEU A 118 2.54 -13.72 -5.10
N SER A 119 2.30 -14.99 -4.74
CA SER A 119 2.34 -16.13 -5.65
C SER A 119 1.37 -15.98 -6.83
N GLN A 120 0.15 -15.51 -6.57
CA GLN A 120 -0.85 -15.24 -7.60
C GLN A 120 -0.55 -13.98 -8.42
N SER A 121 0.30 -13.07 -7.94
CA SER A 121 0.68 -11.87 -8.67
C SER A 121 1.86 -12.13 -9.61
N GLU A 122 2.83 -12.95 -9.17
CA GLU A 122 3.96 -13.39 -9.99
C GLU A 122 3.53 -14.28 -11.15
N THR A 123 2.59 -15.20 -10.92
CA THR A 123 2.01 -16.05 -11.98
C THR A 123 1.39 -15.21 -13.10
N ASP A 124 0.80 -14.08 -12.75
CA ASP A 124 0.14 -13.16 -13.68
C ASP A 124 1.12 -12.17 -14.37
N SER A 125 2.38 -12.07 -13.90
CA SER A 125 3.36 -11.13 -14.45
C SER A 125 4.81 -11.53 -14.18
N ALA A 126 5.51 -12.01 -15.22
CA ALA A 126 6.92 -12.39 -15.16
C ALA A 126 7.91 -11.21 -15.06
N VAL A 127 7.43 -9.96 -14.87
CA VAL A 127 8.25 -8.73 -15.02
C VAL A 127 8.37 -7.94 -13.71
N LEU A 128 7.59 -8.27 -12.67
CA LEU A 128 7.59 -7.51 -11.42
C LEU A 128 8.14 -8.34 -10.26
N ASN A 129 9.15 -7.79 -9.59
CA ASN A 129 9.58 -8.27 -8.28
C ASN A 129 8.73 -7.58 -7.21
N TYR A 130 8.08 -8.38 -6.37
CA TYR A 130 7.28 -7.88 -5.25
C TYR A 130 8.08 -7.92 -3.95
N MET A 131 7.75 -7.02 -3.04
CA MET A 131 8.24 -7.01 -1.67
C MET A 131 7.04 -6.84 -0.75
N CYS A 132 6.90 -7.74 0.21
CA CYS A 132 5.98 -7.58 1.33
C CYS A 132 6.79 -7.23 2.57
N PHE A 133 6.27 -6.32 3.39
CA PHE A 133 6.88 -5.93 4.65
C PHE A 133 5.79 -5.61 5.67
N TYR A 134 6.12 -5.78 6.95
CA TYR A 134 5.28 -5.43 8.07
C TYR A 134 6.08 -4.55 9.02
N ASN A 135 5.57 -3.35 9.33
CA ASN A 135 6.21 -2.42 10.25
C ASN A 135 5.53 -2.54 11.62
N CYS A 136 6.12 -3.28 12.55
CA CYS A 136 5.62 -3.43 13.92
C CYS A 136 6.23 -2.35 14.83
N GLY A 137 5.39 -1.60 15.55
CA GLY A 137 5.84 -0.54 16.47
C GLY A 137 4.77 0.46 16.86
#